data_AF-A0A6G3UJZ3-F1
#
_entry.id   AF-A0A6G3UJZ3-F1
#
_cell.length_a   1.000
_cell.length_b   1.000
_cell.length_c   1.000
_cell.angle_alpha   90.00
_cell.angle_beta   90.00
_cell.angle_gamma   90.00
#
_symmetry.space_group_name_H-M   'P 1'
#
loop_
_entity.id
_entity.type
_entity.pdbx_description
1 polymer ?
#
loop_
_entity_poly.entity_id
_entity_poly.type
_entity_poly.pdbx_seq_one_letter_code
_entity_poly.pdbx_strand_id
1 'polypeptide(L)' 'KVRFPSTVPVGSRLRATAVLREVTEVGGGVQVTAVVTVEREDSEKPACVAESVSRYYF' A
#
# COMPACT_ATOMS: atom_id res chain seq x y z
N LYS A 1 -7.03 6.99 -0.89
CA LYS A 1 -8.09 6.25 -1.65
C LYS A 1 -7.77 4.75 -1.72
N VAL A 2 -8.76 3.84 -1.71
CA VAL A 2 -8.52 2.37 -1.74
C VAL A 2 -9.45 1.65 -2.73
N ARG A 3 -8.96 0.59 -3.38
CA ARG A 3 -9.71 -0.30 -4.28
C ARG A 3 -9.30 -1.76 -4.09
N PHE A 4 -10.24 -2.68 -4.29
CA PHE A 4 -10.02 -4.14 -4.23
C PHE A 4 -10.48 -4.83 -5.53
N PRO A 5 -9.62 -4.85 -6.58
CA PRO A 5 -10.02 -5.37 -7.90
C PRO A 5 -10.20 -6.89 -7.99
N SER A 6 -9.62 -7.67 -7.07
CA SER A 6 -9.73 -9.14 -7.05
C SER A 6 -9.83 -9.66 -5.62
N THR A 7 -10.38 -10.87 -5.46
CA THR A 7 -10.54 -11.54 -4.17
C THR A 7 -9.23 -12.16 -3.69
N VAL A 8 -9.12 -12.36 -2.37
CA VAL A 8 -8.00 -13.04 -1.73
C VAL A 8 -8.52 -14.26 -0.97
N PRO A 9 -8.50 -15.45 -1.58
CA PRO A 9 -8.80 -16.69 -0.87
C PRO A 9 -7.83 -16.93 0.29
N VAL A 10 -8.30 -17.58 1.35
CA VAL A 10 -7.43 -17.99 2.48
C VAL A 10 -6.31 -18.88 1.97
N GLY A 11 -5.09 -18.68 2.49
CA GLY A 11 -3.89 -19.39 2.05
C GLY A 11 -3.22 -18.79 0.81
N SER A 12 -3.78 -17.73 0.22
CA SER A 12 -3.14 -17.02 -0.89
C SER A 12 -1.80 -16.42 -0.50
N ARG A 13 -0.83 -16.50 -1.40
CA ARG A 13 0.44 -15.78 -1.27
C ARG A 13 0.31 -14.39 -1.88
N LEU A 14 0.69 -13.38 -1.11
CA LEU A 14 0.62 -11.97 -1.50
C LEU A 14 2.01 -11.34 -1.55
N ARG A 15 2.15 -10.31 -2.38
CA ARG A 15 3.32 -9.42 -2.41
C ARG A 15 2.83 -7.98 -2.51
N ALA A 16 3.43 -7.10 -1.71
CA ALA A 16 3.15 -5.68 -1.78
C ALA A 16 4.35 -4.91 -2.31
N THR A 17 4.10 -3.96 -3.19
CA THR A 17 5.07 -2.96 -3.65
C THR A 17 4.54 -1.58 -3.30
N ALA A 18 5.39 -0.74 -2.72
CA ALA A 18 5.04 0.62 -2.34
C ALA A 18 5.89 1.63 -3.11
N VAL A 19 5.26 2.69 -3.61
CA VAL A 19 5.92 3.85 -4.20
C VAL A 19 5.61 5.06 -3.34
N LEU A 20 6.65 5.67 -2.77
CA LEU A 20 6.52 6.92 -2.04
C LEU A 20 6.08 8.02 -3.00
N ARG A 21 4.96 8.65 -2.69
CA ARG A 21 4.41 9.77 -3.48
C ARG A 21 4.81 11.11 -2.89
N GLU A 22 4.79 11.21 -1.57
CA GLU A 22 5.10 12.44 -0.87
C GLU A 22 5.68 12.11 0.50
N VAL A 23 6.68 12.91 0.90
CA VAL A 23 7.20 12.92 2.26
C VAL A 23 7.22 14.38 2.70
N THR A 24 6.56 14.67 3.82
CA THR A 24 6.46 16.02 4.37
C THR A 24 6.94 15.99 5.81
N GLU A 25 7.84 16.90 6.17
CA GLU A 25 8.21 17.10 7.57
C GLU A 25 7.00 17.56 8.38
N VAL A 26 6.86 17.01 9.58
CA VAL A 26 5.87 17.41 10.58
C VAL A 26 6.57 17.53 11.92
N GLY A 27 5.96 18.21 12.90
CA GLY A 27 6.58 18.37 14.22
C GLY A 27 6.98 17.02 14.84
N GLY A 28 8.29 16.81 15.00
CA GLY A 28 8.86 15.59 15.58
C GLY A 28 8.87 14.36 14.66
N GLY A 29 8.70 14.50 13.34
CA GLY A 29 8.64 13.35 12.44
C GLY A 29 8.40 13.69 10.97
N VAL A 30 7.95 12.68 10.22
CA VAL A 30 7.56 12.82 8.81
C VAL A 30 6.20 12.19 8.55
N GLN A 31 5.40 12.85 7.71
CA GLN A 31 4.21 12.27 7.09
C GLN A 31 4.57 11.73 5.72
N VAL A 32 4.17 10.49 5.44
CA VAL A 32 4.49 9.78 4.19
C VAL A 32 3.19 9.37 3.51
N THR A 33 3.01 9.78 2.26
CA THR A 33 1.96 9.27 1.37
C THR A 33 2.60 8.26 0.42
N ALA A 34 2.09 7.04 0.37
CA ALA A 34 2.58 5.97 -0.50
C ALA A 34 1.44 5.30 -1.26
N VAL A 35 1.67 5.02 -2.55
CA VAL A 35 0.79 4.12 -3.32
C VAL A 35 1.29 2.70 -3.13
N VAL A 36 0.43 1.85 -2.58
CA VAL A 36 0.69 0.44 -2.32
C VAL A 36 -0.15 -0.39 -3.29
N THR A 37 0.52 -1.23 -4.06
CA THR A 37 -0.12 -2.26 -4.89
C THR A 37 0.16 -3.61 -4.28
N VAL A 38 -0.91 -4.35 -3.97
CA VAL A 38 -0.84 -5.72 -3.44
C VAL A 38 -1.25 -6.68 -4.54
N GLU A 39 -0.32 -7.54 -4.91
CA GLU A 39 -0.48 -8.59 -5.91
C GLU A 39 -0.70 -9.94 -5.22
N ARG A 40 -1.46 -10.83 -5.86
CA ARG A 40 -1.63 -12.23 -5.47
C ARG A 40 -0.94 -13.11 -6.50
N GLU A 41 -0.25 -14.14 -6.05
CA GLU A 41 0.32 -15.17 -6.94
C GLU A 41 -0.79 -15.75 -7.85
N ASP A 42 -0.47 -15.96 -9.12
CA ASP A 42 -1.38 -16.45 -10.16
C ASP A 42 -2.65 -15.59 -10.39
N SER A 43 -2.55 -14.28 -10.20
CA SER A 43 -3.64 -13.32 -10.46
C SER A 43 -3.22 -12.22 -11.42
N GLU A 44 -3.96 -12.03 -12.51
CA GLU A 44 -3.72 -10.92 -13.44
C GLU A 44 -4.10 -9.56 -12.88
N LYS A 45 -5.04 -9.52 -11.93
CA LYS A 45 -5.51 -8.29 -11.27
C LYS A 45 -4.96 -8.19 -9.86
N PRO A 46 -4.50 -7.00 -9.41
CA PRO A 46 -4.05 -6.81 -8.04
C PRO A 46 -5.21 -7.02 -7.07
N ALA A 47 -4.88 -7.55 -5.90
CA ALA A 47 -5.82 -7.73 -4.81
C ALA A 47 -6.24 -6.38 -4.20
N CYS A 48 -5.28 -5.45 -4.09
CA CYS A 48 -5.52 -4.13 -3.53
C CYS A 48 -4.65 -3.07 -4.23
N VAL A 49 -5.23 -1.89 -4.46
CA VAL A 49 -4.48 -0.68 -4.76
C VAL A 49 -4.93 0.39 -3.78
N ALA A 50 -4.00 0.84 -2.94
CA ALA A 50 -4.26 1.77 -1.87
C ALA A 50 -3.29 2.95 -1.92
N GLU A 51 -3.79 4.13 -1.57
CA GLU A 51 -2.96 5.25 -1.16
C GLU A 51 -3.00 5.31 0.36
N SER A 52 -1.86 5.03 0.98
CA SER A 52 -1.65 5.01 2.42
C SER A 52 -1.02 6.33 2.86
N VAL A 53 -1.51 6.89 3.95
CA VAL A 53 -0.91 8.04 4.62
C VAL A 53 -0.49 7.59 6.02
N SER A 54 0.80 7.69 6.31
CA SER A 54 1.41 7.25 7.57
C SER A 54 2.22 8.38 8.20
N ARG A 55 2.37 8.38 9.52
CA ARG A 55 3.31 9.27 10.22
C ARG A 55 4.35 8.45 10.97
N TYR A 56 5.61 8.83 10.82
CA TYR A 56 6.75 8.28 11.54
C TYR A 56 7.31 9.36 12.45
N TYR A 57 7.38 9.11 13.75
CA TYR A 57 7.92 10.01 14.77
C TYR A 57 9.28 9.51 15.25
N PHE A 58 10.14 10.44 15.69
CA PHE A 58 11.49 10.17 16.17
C PHE A 58 11.72 10.77 17.56
#